data_AF-A0A6N6Q8X6-F1
#
_entry.id   AF-A0A6N6Q8X6-F1
#
_cell.length_a   1.000
_cell.length_b   1.000
_cell.length_c   1.000
_cell.angle_alpha   90.00
_cell.angle_beta   90.00
_cell.angle_gamma   90.00
#
_symmetry.space_group_name_H-M   'P 1'
#
loop_
_entity.id
_entity.type
_entity.pdbx_description
1 polymer ?
#
loop_
_entity_poly.entity_id
_entity_poly.type
_entity_poly.pdbx_seq_one_letter_code
_entity_poly.pdbx_strand_id
1 'polypeptide(L)'
;MKFTFATACAFVAAAALTAEAAPKRVVVVTATKGFRHSSIPTAENVIINLGESSGAYTVVDVVRGGSEGKDDSEVAEKLTLEKLKNVDAVVFANTTGDLAIPDKDGFIQWIENGHALVGMHSCSDTFHGYPPYIALLGGEFQTHGSQVAVDMHNQDRAHPAVRHLGPIWTVYDEIYEFKSFERAKVHGLLTLDKHPQTMVPGDYPVSWCKNVGRSGKVFYTSLGHREDVWTDSLYQQHILGGIKWALGLESGDGKPTDTTNRLSAAERKEGFALLFDGKTMDGWKYRRDTGKRSWSVQNGMLCNTLGKDEHGTDIYTEAKFRDFVVRYEYQVPPGANSGFYLRGRHEIQVFDDYKTGKPGLGGNGAIYNVKAPSLFASRKPGQWQQAEVRIVGQKITVVLNGVKIHDNVDCPKGTGSQLDDNVDQPGPILLQGDHGSVAFRNIRIKQLR
;
A
#
# COMPACT_ATOMS: atom_id res chain seq x y z
N MET A 1 -77.24 25.26 10.57
CA MET A 1 -76.38 25.61 11.72
C MET A 1 -75.88 24.31 12.35
N LYS A 2 -74.66 23.88 12.02
CA LYS A 2 -74.00 22.71 12.63
C LYS A 2 -72.60 23.19 13.03
N PHE A 3 -72.36 23.30 14.34
CA PHE A 3 -71.05 23.63 14.89
C PHE A 3 -70.29 22.32 15.14
N THR A 4 -69.12 22.18 14.52
CA THR A 4 -68.19 21.09 14.78
C THR A 4 -67.11 21.64 15.71
N PHE A 5 -67.05 21.15 16.96
CA PHE A 5 -65.96 21.44 17.88
C PHE A 5 -64.75 20.57 17.52
N ALA A 6 -63.62 21.19 17.20
CA ALA A 6 -62.34 20.52 17.05
C ALA A 6 -61.55 20.64 18.37
N THR A 7 -61.33 19.51 19.04
CA THR A 7 -60.48 19.42 20.23
C THR A 7 -59.02 19.36 19.78
N ALA A 8 -58.22 20.38 20.14
CA ALA A 8 -56.79 20.40 19.89
C ALA A 8 -56.06 19.61 21.00
N CYS A 9 -55.51 18.44 20.68
CA CYS A 9 -54.55 17.75 21.54
C CYS A 9 -53.16 18.38 21.36
N ALA A 10 -52.65 19.05 22.39
CA ALA A 10 -51.27 19.51 22.43
C ALA A 10 -50.34 18.31 22.74
N PHE A 11 -49.51 17.92 21.76
CA PHE A 11 -48.39 17.02 21.99
C PHE A 11 -47.23 17.80 22.62
N VAL A 12 -46.94 17.55 23.89
CA VAL A 12 -45.69 17.97 24.52
C VAL A 12 -44.62 16.95 24.13
N ALA A 13 -43.71 17.34 23.22
CA ALA A 13 -42.54 16.55 22.90
C ALA A 13 -41.53 16.64 24.06
N ALA A 14 -41.42 15.58 24.86
CA ALA A 14 -40.33 15.44 25.81
C ALA A 14 -39.03 15.17 25.05
N ALA A 15 -38.14 16.17 24.99
CA ALA A 15 -36.79 15.98 24.51
C ALA A 15 -36.04 15.08 25.51
N ALA A 16 -35.81 13.82 25.14
CA ALA A 16 -34.91 12.94 25.87
C ALA A 16 -33.48 13.48 25.73
N LEU A 17 -32.95 14.05 26.80
CA LEU A 17 -31.52 14.32 26.94
C LEU A 17 -30.80 12.97 26.90
N THR A 18 -30.20 12.63 25.76
CA THR A 18 -29.25 11.53 25.69
C THR A 18 -28.03 11.92 26.51
N ALA A 19 -27.78 11.24 27.63
CA ALA A 19 -26.53 11.37 28.35
C ALA A 19 -25.38 11.06 27.39
N GLU A 20 -24.49 12.04 27.19
CA GLU A 20 -23.29 11.87 26.39
C GLU A 20 -22.44 10.77 27.05
N ALA A 21 -22.05 9.76 26.29
CA ALA A 21 -21.24 8.67 26.83
C ALA A 21 -19.91 9.24 27.33
N ALA A 22 -19.45 8.77 28.50
CA ALA A 22 -18.18 9.21 29.05
C ALA A 22 -17.03 9.00 28.03
N PRO A 23 -16.06 9.93 27.93
CA PRO A 23 -14.93 9.79 27.02
C PRO A 23 -14.17 8.49 27.25
N LYS A 24 -13.65 7.93 26.15
CA LYS A 24 -12.79 6.75 26.17
C LYS A 24 -11.48 7.05 26.92
N ARG A 25 -10.93 6.06 27.60
CA ARG A 25 -9.75 6.22 28.46
C ARG A 25 -8.52 5.66 27.76
N VAL A 26 -7.51 6.50 27.54
CA VAL A 26 -6.31 6.14 26.77
C VAL A 26 -5.07 6.31 27.63
N VAL A 27 -4.16 5.33 27.56
CA VAL A 27 -2.80 5.47 28.10
C VAL A 27 -1.85 5.72 26.94
N VAL A 28 -1.01 6.75 27.04
CA VAL A 28 0.05 7.02 26.06
C VAL A 28 1.37 6.50 26.61
N VAL A 29 2.12 5.78 25.78
CA VAL A 29 3.41 5.19 26.14
C VAL A 29 4.47 5.75 25.19
N THR A 30 5.51 6.35 25.77
CA THR A 30 6.63 6.97 25.04
C THR A 30 7.99 6.51 25.57
N ALA A 31 8.00 5.41 26.35
CA ALA A 31 9.20 4.74 26.81
C ALA A 31 9.94 4.08 25.64
N THR A 32 11.26 4.14 25.67
CA THR A 32 12.15 3.69 24.59
C THR A 32 13.35 2.96 25.18
N LYS A 33 13.59 1.71 24.81
CA LYS A 33 14.85 1.00 25.12
C LYS A 33 15.89 1.09 24.00
N GLY A 34 15.48 1.55 22.83
CA GLY A 34 16.34 1.83 21.69
C GLY A 34 16.50 3.33 21.43
N PHE A 35 16.35 3.72 20.17
CA PHE A 35 16.41 5.13 19.77
C PHE A 35 15.26 5.93 20.38
N ARG A 36 15.55 7.16 20.81
CA ARG A 36 14.57 8.10 21.36
C ARG A 36 14.43 9.28 20.43
N HIS A 37 13.28 9.40 19.79
CA HIS A 37 12.99 10.45 18.83
C HIS A 37 12.81 11.81 19.54
N SER A 38 13.37 12.88 18.96
CA SER A 38 13.21 14.25 19.47
C SER A 38 11.75 14.73 19.42
N SER A 39 10.93 14.12 18.56
CA SER A 39 9.53 14.44 18.36
C SER A 39 8.58 13.93 19.46
N ILE A 40 9.04 13.07 20.37
CA ILE A 40 8.21 12.47 21.43
C ILE A 40 7.47 13.52 22.28
N PRO A 41 8.10 14.60 22.80
CA PRO A 41 7.37 15.62 23.56
C PRO A 41 6.27 16.31 22.74
N THR A 42 6.51 16.54 21.45
CA THR A 42 5.51 17.08 20.53
C THR A 42 4.37 16.08 20.33
N ALA A 43 4.67 14.80 20.17
CA ALA A 43 3.69 13.73 20.05
C ALA A 43 2.76 13.64 21.27
N GLU A 44 3.32 13.67 22.48
CA GLU A 44 2.55 13.65 23.73
C GLU A 44 1.54 14.80 23.78
N ASN A 45 2.01 16.03 23.56
CA ASN A 45 1.17 17.22 23.58
C ASN A 45 0.06 17.15 22.52
N VAL A 46 0.40 16.73 21.30
CA VAL A 46 -0.58 16.60 20.21
C VAL A 46 -1.65 15.55 20.54
N ILE A 47 -1.25 14.37 21.03
CA ILE A 47 -2.20 13.30 21.35
C ILE A 47 -3.12 13.71 22.52
N ILE A 48 -2.60 14.40 23.53
CA ILE A 48 -3.40 14.94 24.63
C ILE A 48 -4.41 15.97 24.10
N ASN A 49 -3.91 16.98 23.38
CA ASN A 49 -4.73 18.06 22.85
C ASN A 49 -5.83 17.56 21.92
N LEU A 50 -5.55 16.55 21.09
CA LEU A 50 -6.56 15.94 20.21
C LEU A 50 -7.67 15.24 20.99
N GLY A 51 -7.35 14.57 22.09
CA GLY A 51 -8.35 13.98 22.98
C GLY A 51 -9.26 15.05 23.58
N GLU A 52 -8.64 16.09 24.16
CA GLU A 52 -9.33 17.22 24.80
C GLU A 52 -10.21 18.00 23.80
N SER A 53 -9.65 18.40 22.66
CA SER A 53 -10.35 19.25 21.69
C SER A 53 -11.47 18.50 20.95
N SER A 54 -11.36 17.18 20.80
CA SER A 54 -12.37 16.38 20.10
C SER A 54 -13.44 15.80 21.02
N GLY A 55 -13.18 15.74 22.33
CA GLY A 55 -14.02 15.02 23.30
C GLY A 55 -14.04 13.50 23.13
N ALA A 56 -13.26 12.94 22.19
CA ALA A 56 -13.32 11.53 21.84
C ALA A 56 -12.73 10.62 22.93
N TYR A 57 -11.66 11.08 23.58
CA TYR A 57 -10.97 10.33 24.62
C TYR A 57 -10.27 11.26 25.60
N THR A 58 -9.91 10.72 26.75
CA THR A 58 -9.07 11.34 27.75
C THR A 58 -7.80 10.52 27.90
N VAL A 59 -6.64 11.19 27.83
CA VAL A 59 -5.36 10.58 28.20
C VAL A 59 -5.30 10.51 29.72
N VAL A 60 -5.38 9.30 30.28
CA VAL A 60 -5.47 9.09 31.74
C VAL A 60 -4.12 8.89 32.40
N ASP A 61 -3.10 8.55 31.61
CA ASP A 61 -1.70 8.48 32.04
C ASP A 61 -0.79 8.62 30.81
N VAL A 62 0.42 9.12 31.05
CA VAL A 62 1.52 9.09 30.08
C VAL A 62 2.68 8.34 30.73
N VAL A 63 2.90 7.12 30.26
CA VAL A 63 3.95 6.21 30.73
C VAL A 63 5.24 6.54 29.99
N ARG A 64 6.16 7.19 30.69
CA ARG A 64 7.45 7.62 30.13
C ARG A 64 8.55 6.70 30.61
N GLY A 65 9.68 6.72 29.90
CA GLY A 65 10.85 5.98 30.34
C GLY A 65 11.76 6.76 31.31
N GLY A 66 11.18 7.45 32.29
CA GLY A 66 11.92 8.42 33.11
C GLY A 66 12.40 9.65 32.33
N SER A 67 13.27 10.46 32.93
CA SER A 67 13.72 11.76 32.35
C SER A 67 14.44 11.63 31.01
N GLU A 68 15.19 10.53 30.82
CA GLU A 68 15.90 10.23 29.57
C GLU A 68 15.10 9.33 28.63
N GLY A 69 13.92 8.85 29.05
CA GLY A 69 13.07 7.97 28.26
C GLY A 69 13.54 6.51 28.14
N LYS A 70 14.61 6.13 28.84
CA LYS A 70 15.23 4.78 28.80
C LYS A 70 14.97 3.90 30.01
N ASP A 71 14.50 4.47 31.10
CA ASP A 71 13.91 3.69 32.18
C ASP A 71 12.61 3.03 31.66
N ASP A 72 12.21 1.92 32.23
CA ASP A 72 10.90 1.29 31.97
C ASP A 72 10.26 0.78 33.25
N SER A 73 10.74 1.25 34.42
CA SER A 73 10.09 1.05 35.71
C SER A 73 8.63 1.50 35.68
N GLU A 74 8.32 2.66 35.10
CA GLU A 74 6.95 3.12 34.89
C GLU A 74 6.14 2.17 34.00
N VAL A 75 6.76 1.54 32.98
CA VAL A 75 6.08 0.54 32.15
C VAL A 75 5.73 -0.68 32.98
N ALA A 76 6.67 -1.19 33.77
CA ALA A 76 6.47 -2.33 34.65
C ALA A 76 5.39 -2.07 35.72
N GLU A 77 5.32 -0.85 36.25
CA GLU A 77 4.32 -0.47 37.25
C GLU A 77 2.93 -0.25 36.64
N LYS A 78 2.87 0.47 35.51
CA LYS A 78 1.62 1.05 34.99
C LYS A 78 0.95 0.20 33.91
N LEU A 79 1.68 -0.66 33.19
CA LEU A 79 1.10 -1.56 32.16
C LEU A 79 0.82 -2.98 32.69
N THR A 80 0.46 -3.10 33.96
CA THR A 80 -0.14 -4.33 34.49
C THR A 80 -1.61 -4.45 34.06
N LEU A 81 -2.10 -5.69 33.89
CA LEU A 81 -3.51 -5.93 33.55
C LEU A 81 -4.49 -5.32 34.56
N GLU A 82 -4.10 -5.24 35.83
CA GLU A 82 -4.89 -4.59 36.88
C GLU A 82 -5.11 -3.09 36.59
N LYS A 83 -4.04 -2.39 36.21
CA LYS A 83 -4.10 -0.95 35.89
C LYS A 83 -4.83 -0.68 34.58
N LEU A 84 -4.82 -1.64 33.64
CA LEU A 84 -5.50 -1.54 32.35
C LEU A 84 -7.00 -1.88 32.40
N LYS A 85 -7.56 -2.32 33.54
CA LYS A 85 -8.98 -2.70 33.65
C LYS A 85 -9.98 -1.64 33.18
N ASN A 86 -9.65 -0.36 33.36
CA ASN A 86 -10.49 0.78 32.99
C ASN A 86 -9.85 1.62 31.87
N VAL A 87 -9.00 1.02 31.05
CA VAL A 87 -8.38 1.67 29.89
C VAL A 87 -9.04 1.05 28.65
N ASP A 88 -9.35 1.87 27.65
CA ASP A 88 -9.94 1.41 26.38
C ASP A 88 -8.87 1.17 25.31
N ALA A 89 -7.78 1.93 25.35
CA ALA A 89 -6.67 1.77 24.41
C ALA A 89 -5.31 2.18 24.99
N VAL A 90 -4.27 1.58 24.44
CA VAL A 90 -2.88 2.00 24.65
C VAL A 90 -2.31 2.55 23.35
N VAL A 91 -1.74 3.75 23.42
CA VAL A 91 -1.03 4.39 22.30
C VAL A 91 0.46 4.21 22.51
N PHE A 92 1.13 3.51 21.60
CA PHE A 92 2.59 3.47 21.51
C PHE A 92 3.05 4.57 20.56
N ALA A 93 3.43 5.71 21.12
CA ALA A 93 3.91 6.87 20.38
C ALA A 93 5.44 6.88 20.38
N ASN A 94 6.03 6.36 19.30
CA ASN A 94 7.47 6.28 19.08
C ASN A 94 8.20 5.45 20.16
N THR A 95 7.61 4.34 20.61
CA THR A 95 8.27 3.37 21.48
C THR A 95 9.35 2.60 20.73
N THR A 96 10.34 2.02 21.41
CA THR A 96 11.39 1.18 20.81
C THR A 96 11.91 0.13 21.79
N GLY A 97 12.40 -0.99 21.27
CA GLY A 97 13.08 -2.05 22.05
C GLY A 97 12.16 -2.92 22.90
N ASP A 98 12.73 -3.62 23.88
CA ASP A 98 12.00 -4.57 24.72
C ASP A 98 11.50 -3.91 26.02
N LEU A 99 10.28 -3.37 25.99
CA LEU A 99 9.68 -2.70 27.15
C LEU A 99 9.29 -3.69 28.26
N ALA A 100 9.50 -3.33 29.53
CA ALA A 100 9.14 -4.15 30.69
C ALA A 100 7.63 -4.23 30.98
N ILE A 101 6.79 -4.55 29.98
CA ILE A 101 5.40 -4.96 30.22
C ILE A 101 5.42 -6.27 31.01
N PRO A 102 4.86 -6.34 32.23
CA PRO A 102 5.02 -7.51 33.11
C PRO A 102 4.43 -8.80 32.54
N ASP A 103 3.34 -8.70 31.79
CA ASP A 103 2.66 -9.83 31.12
C ASP A 103 2.35 -9.47 29.67
N LYS A 104 3.31 -9.75 28.76
CA LYS A 104 3.19 -9.42 27.32
C LYS A 104 2.09 -10.23 26.64
N ASP A 105 1.98 -11.51 26.96
CA ASP A 105 0.93 -12.38 26.39
C ASP A 105 -0.44 -11.92 26.87
N GLY A 106 -0.59 -11.62 28.16
CA GLY A 106 -1.80 -11.06 28.73
C GLY A 106 -2.17 -9.70 28.14
N PHE A 107 -1.19 -8.83 27.87
CA PHE A 107 -1.40 -7.55 27.20
C PHE A 107 -1.96 -7.73 25.78
N ILE A 108 -1.42 -8.68 25.01
CA ILE A 108 -1.95 -9.02 23.68
C ILE A 108 -3.38 -9.55 23.79
N GLN A 109 -3.64 -10.48 24.71
CA GLN A 109 -4.98 -11.01 24.94
C GLN A 109 -5.97 -9.92 25.39
N TRP A 110 -5.53 -8.95 26.19
CA TRP A 110 -6.33 -7.80 26.59
C TRP A 110 -6.79 -7.01 25.35
N ILE A 111 -5.91 -6.76 24.38
CA ILE A 111 -6.26 -6.13 23.10
C ILE A 111 -7.26 -7.00 22.33
N GLU A 112 -6.94 -8.28 22.13
CA GLU A 112 -7.80 -9.23 21.41
C GLU A 112 -9.21 -9.36 22.01
N ASN A 113 -9.34 -9.13 23.32
CA ASN A 113 -10.61 -9.15 24.05
C ASN A 113 -11.44 -7.86 23.94
N GLY A 114 -11.05 -6.89 23.10
CA GLY A 114 -11.89 -5.74 22.76
C GLY A 114 -11.28 -4.37 23.04
N HIS A 115 -10.01 -4.31 23.43
CA HIS A 115 -9.30 -3.05 23.62
C HIS A 115 -8.47 -2.72 22.38
N ALA A 116 -7.86 -1.53 22.36
CA ALA A 116 -7.14 -1.06 21.19
C ALA A 116 -5.64 -0.86 21.43
N LEU A 117 -4.85 -1.14 20.40
CA LEU A 117 -3.46 -0.68 20.27
C LEU A 117 -3.38 0.32 19.13
N VAL A 118 -2.81 1.48 19.41
CA VAL A 118 -2.55 2.52 18.42
C VAL A 118 -1.03 2.72 18.34
N GLY A 119 -0.42 2.31 17.25
CA GLY A 119 1.02 2.42 17.04
C GLY A 119 1.39 3.59 16.13
N MET A 120 2.42 4.34 16.50
CA MET A 120 2.94 5.44 15.70
C MET A 120 4.46 5.29 15.53
N HIS A 121 4.92 5.54 14.31
CA HIS A 121 6.32 5.52 13.89
C HIS A 121 7.05 4.24 14.36
N SER A 122 8.01 4.38 15.28
CA SER A 122 8.87 3.32 15.79
C SER A 122 8.18 2.29 16.67
N CYS A 123 6.86 2.36 16.89
CA CYS A 123 6.10 1.28 17.53
C CYS A 123 6.37 -0.11 16.91
N SER A 124 6.70 -0.17 15.61
CA SER A 124 7.12 -1.39 14.90
C SER A 124 8.54 -1.87 15.22
N ASP A 125 9.35 -1.06 15.89
CA ASP A 125 10.70 -1.33 16.42
C ASP A 125 10.64 -1.78 17.91
N THR A 126 9.43 -2.04 18.42
CA THR A 126 9.18 -2.56 19.77
C THR A 126 9.05 -4.09 19.72
N PHE A 127 9.62 -4.80 20.69
CA PHE A 127 9.54 -6.26 20.82
C PHE A 127 10.05 -7.07 19.62
N HIS A 128 11.24 -6.72 19.12
CA HIS A 128 11.92 -7.52 18.09
C HIS A 128 11.99 -9.00 18.45
N GLY A 129 11.71 -9.86 17.48
CA GLY A 129 11.77 -11.30 17.65
C GLY A 129 10.70 -11.90 18.58
N TYR A 130 9.64 -11.15 18.92
CA TYR A 130 8.47 -11.66 19.64
C TYR A 130 7.27 -11.83 18.70
N PRO A 131 7.05 -13.04 18.15
CA PRO A 131 6.07 -13.27 17.08
C PRO A 131 4.62 -12.86 17.42
N PRO A 132 4.11 -13.04 18.66
CA PRO A 132 2.77 -12.58 19.01
C PRO A 132 2.54 -11.07 18.79
N TYR A 133 3.49 -10.22 19.18
CA TYR A 133 3.37 -8.77 18.98
C TYR A 133 3.50 -8.39 17.49
N ILE A 134 4.44 -8.99 16.78
CA ILE A 134 4.62 -8.77 15.34
C ILE A 134 3.35 -9.17 14.58
N ALA A 135 2.75 -10.30 14.94
CA ALA A 135 1.50 -10.78 14.37
C ALA A 135 0.31 -9.88 14.74
N LEU A 136 0.26 -9.33 15.95
CA LEU A 136 -0.73 -8.36 16.40
C LEU A 136 -0.64 -7.07 15.56
N LEU A 137 0.55 -6.44 15.52
CA LEU A 137 0.80 -5.19 14.81
C LEU A 137 0.63 -5.33 13.30
N GLY A 138 1.11 -6.43 12.72
CA GLY A 138 1.03 -6.74 11.29
C GLY A 138 2.30 -6.47 10.48
N GLY A 139 3.40 -6.11 11.13
CA GLY A 139 4.71 -5.90 10.52
C GLY A 139 5.76 -5.54 11.58
N GLU A 140 7.04 -5.77 11.27
CA GLU A 140 8.17 -5.43 12.13
C GLU A 140 9.10 -4.48 11.37
N PHE A 141 9.62 -3.46 12.05
CA PHE A 141 10.62 -2.57 11.46
C PHE A 141 11.81 -3.37 10.92
N GLN A 142 12.21 -3.07 9.69
CA GLN A 142 13.39 -3.67 9.07
C GLN A 142 14.50 -2.64 8.92
N THR A 143 14.21 -1.51 8.27
CA THR A 143 15.19 -0.46 7.98
C THR A 143 14.46 0.80 7.51
N HIS A 144 15.21 1.89 7.36
CA HIS A 144 14.78 3.08 6.64
C HIS A 144 15.97 3.69 5.88
N GLY A 145 15.67 4.54 4.90
CA GLY A 145 16.66 5.40 4.26
C GLY A 145 16.78 6.76 4.95
N SER A 146 17.43 7.71 4.27
CA SER A 146 17.34 9.12 4.67
C SER A 146 15.90 9.64 4.55
N GLN A 147 15.55 10.62 5.41
CA GLN A 147 14.29 11.35 5.33
C GLN A 147 14.07 11.90 3.91
N VAL A 148 12.87 11.68 3.37
CA VAL A 148 12.57 11.91 1.96
C VAL A 148 11.10 12.29 1.77
N ALA A 149 10.83 13.07 0.73
CA ALA A 149 9.46 13.39 0.32
C ALA A 149 8.88 12.22 -0.48
N VAL A 150 7.71 11.73 -0.08
CA VAL A 150 7.00 10.64 -0.75
C VAL A 150 5.56 11.00 -1.03
N ASP A 151 5.04 10.47 -2.15
CA ASP A 151 3.64 10.57 -2.53
C ASP A 151 2.92 9.29 -2.09
N MET A 152 2.21 9.35 -0.96
CA MET A 152 1.46 8.22 -0.43
C MET A 152 0.10 8.08 -1.10
N HIS A 153 -0.25 6.85 -1.46
CA HIS A 153 -1.54 6.51 -2.03
C HIS A 153 -2.56 6.22 -0.93
N ASN A 154 -3.67 6.96 -0.94
CA ASN A 154 -4.82 6.70 -0.09
C ASN A 154 -5.61 5.49 -0.62
N GLN A 155 -5.64 4.41 0.16
CA GLN A 155 -6.24 3.13 -0.24
C GLN A 155 -7.71 2.98 0.17
N ASP A 156 -8.20 3.76 1.14
CA ASP A 156 -9.60 3.74 1.57
C ASP A 156 -10.13 5.16 1.85
N ARG A 157 -10.77 5.77 0.85
CA ARG A 157 -11.30 7.13 0.95
C ARG A 157 -12.53 7.26 1.88
N ALA A 158 -13.03 6.18 2.45
CA ALA A 158 -14.13 6.20 3.41
C ALA A 158 -13.65 6.05 4.86
N HIS A 159 -12.50 5.42 5.10
CA HIS A 159 -12.00 5.18 6.45
C HIS A 159 -11.71 6.50 7.20
N PRO A 160 -12.15 6.67 8.46
CA PRO A 160 -12.02 7.93 9.21
C PRO A 160 -10.56 8.40 9.36
N ALA A 161 -9.60 7.48 9.40
CA ALA A 161 -8.18 7.81 9.44
C ALA A 161 -7.65 8.49 8.16
N VAL A 162 -8.29 8.35 6.99
CA VAL A 162 -7.71 8.86 5.72
C VAL A 162 -8.74 9.48 4.77
N ARG A 163 -10.03 9.52 5.12
CA ARG A 163 -11.10 10.08 4.26
C ARG A 163 -10.95 11.58 3.95
N HIS A 164 -10.27 12.33 4.81
CA HIS A 164 -9.97 13.75 4.60
C HIS A 164 -8.83 13.97 3.61
N LEU A 165 -8.03 12.94 3.34
CA LEU A 165 -6.92 13.01 2.40
C LEU A 165 -7.39 12.87 0.96
N GLY A 166 -6.67 13.53 0.05
CA GLY A 166 -6.80 13.28 -1.39
C GLY A 166 -6.36 11.86 -1.77
N PRO A 167 -6.44 11.51 -3.07
CA PRO A 167 -5.92 10.24 -3.58
C PRO A 167 -4.42 10.07 -3.34
N ILE A 168 -3.70 11.19 -3.29
CA ILE A 168 -2.27 11.28 -2.97
C ILE A 168 -2.10 12.26 -1.81
N TRP A 169 -1.27 11.88 -0.84
CA TRP A 169 -0.80 12.76 0.23
C TRP A 169 0.73 12.77 0.26
N THR A 170 1.32 13.94 0.01
CA THR A 170 2.77 14.11 0.00
C THR A 170 3.26 14.47 1.40
N VAL A 171 4.24 13.71 1.91
CA VAL A 171 4.86 13.94 3.23
C VAL A 171 6.37 13.83 3.12
N TYR A 172 7.09 14.67 3.86
CA TYR A 172 8.53 14.54 4.09
C TYR A 172 8.77 13.94 5.46
N ASP A 173 9.23 12.69 5.51
CA ASP A 173 9.47 11.97 6.77
C ASP A 173 10.51 10.85 6.58
N GLU A 174 10.83 10.14 7.65
CA GLU A 174 11.58 8.88 7.62
C GLU A 174 10.65 7.72 7.30
N ILE A 175 10.79 7.14 6.10
CA ILE A 175 9.90 6.08 5.63
C ILE A 175 10.51 4.71 5.88
N TYR A 176 9.74 3.87 6.58
CA TYR A 176 10.15 2.54 6.99
C TYR A 176 9.89 1.49 5.91
N GLU A 177 10.79 0.51 5.86
CA GLU A 177 10.58 -0.79 5.25
C GLU A 177 10.30 -1.82 6.35
N PHE A 178 9.47 -2.81 6.02
CA PHE A 178 8.98 -3.79 6.98
C PHE A 178 9.34 -5.21 6.57
N LYS A 179 9.76 -6.00 7.55
CA LYS A 179 9.81 -7.46 7.46
C LYS A 179 8.58 -8.05 8.14
N SER A 180 8.27 -9.31 7.82
CA SER A 180 7.11 -10.03 8.38
C SER A 180 5.75 -9.35 8.11
N PHE A 181 5.68 -8.43 7.15
CA PHE A 181 4.44 -7.79 6.74
C PHE A 181 3.69 -8.66 5.73
N GLU A 182 2.38 -8.83 5.93
CA GLU A 182 1.52 -9.59 5.04
C GLU A 182 0.28 -8.76 4.66
N ARG A 183 0.27 -8.21 3.43
CA ARG A 183 -0.83 -7.38 2.91
C ARG A 183 -2.21 -8.04 3.08
N ALA A 184 -2.28 -9.36 2.89
CA ALA A 184 -3.52 -10.13 3.00
C ALA A 184 -4.07 -10.25 4.44
N LYS A 185 -3.35 -9.77 5.46
CA LYS A 185 -3.76 -9.80 6.87
C LYS A 185 -4.10 -8.42 7.44
N VAL A 186 -4.02 -7.36 6.63
CA VAL A 186 -4.23 -5.98 7.08
C VAL A 186 -5.14 -5.20 6.15
N HIS A 187 -5.87 -4.26 6.71
CA HIS A 187 -6.56 -3.24 5.94
C HIS A 187 -5.59 -2.08 5.69
N GLY A 188 -5.14 -1.92 4.44
CA GLY A 188 -4.24 -0.83 4.04
C GLY A 188 -4.95 0.51 4.00
N LEU A 189 -4.33 1.54 4.58
CA LEU A 189 -4.83 2.91 4.59
C LEU A 189 -3.95 3.82 3.71
N LEU A 190 -2.64 3.76 3.90
CA LEU A 190 -1.63 4.50 3.14
C LEU A 190 -0.52 3.55 2.69
N THR A 191 -0.08 3.66 1.44
CA THR A 191 1.03 2.86 0.89
C THR A 191 1.84 3.65 -0.14
N LEU A 192 3.07 3.22 -0.41
CA LEU A 192 3.81 3.58 -1.62
C LEU A 192 3.84 2.39 -2.59
N ASP A 193 3.80 2.68 -3.88
CA ASP A 193 3.90 1.68 -4.95
C ASP A 193 5.35 1.43 -5.42
N LYS A 194 6.31 2.07 -4.75
CA LYS A 194 7.74 2.01 -5.05
C LYS A 194 8.58 2.40 -3.84
N HIS A 195 9.80 1.90 -3.81
CA HIS A 195 10.77 2.17 -2.76
C HIS A 195 11.05 3.68 -2.68
N PRO A 196 11.05 4.29 -1.49
CA PRO A 196 11.17 5.74 -1.33
C PRO A 196 12.45 6.34 -1.91
N GLN A 197 13.58 5.64 -1.80
CA GLN A 197 14.88 6.11 -2.32
C GLN A 197 15.24 5.55 -3.71
N THR A 198 15.04 4.25 -3.95
CA THR A 198 15.49 3.60 -5.19
C THR A 198 14.44 3.59 -6.30
N MET A 199 13.19 3.93 -5.98
CA MET A 199 12.01 3.82 -6.86
C MET A 199 11.76 2.42 -7.42
N VAL A 200 12.36 1.37 -6.83
CA VAL A 200 12.06 -0.01 -7.19
C VAL A 200 10.57 -0.27 -6.91
N PRO A 201 9.78 -0.70 -7.90
CA PRO A 201 8.36 -0.96 -7.72
C PRO A 201 8.10 -2.07 -6.71
N GLY A 202 7.05 -1.92 -5.91
CA GLY A 202 6.69 -2.87 -4.85
C GLY A 202 5.64 -2.32 -3.90
N ASP A 203 5.26 -3.11 -2.91
CA ASP A 203 4.33 -2.68 -1.86
C ASP A 203 5.07 -2.22 -0.61
N TYR A 204 5.01 -0.91 -0.33
CA TYR A 204 5.68 -0.29 0.82
C TYR A 204 4.62 0.35 1.73
N PRO A 205 4.05 -0.41 2.69
CA PRO A 205 2.97 0.06 3.54
C PRO A 205 3.43 1.21 4.44
N VAL A 206 2.57 2.22 4.62
CA VAL A 206 2.82 3.34 5.54
C VAL A 206 1.84 3.32 6.71
N SER A 207 0.56 3.04 6.45
CA SER A 207 -0.45 2.95 7.50
C SER A 207 -1.46 1.85 7.18
N TRP A 208 -1.90 1.15 8.22
CA TRP A 208 -2.88 0.09 8.14
C TRP A 208 -3.66 -0.04 9.45
N CYS A 209 -4.78 -0.77 9.39
CA CYS A 209 -5.54 -1.16 10.56
C CYS A 209 -5.96 -2.63 10.49
N LYS A 210 -6.33 -3.19 11.65
CA LYS A 210 -6.71 -4.60 11.79
C LYS A 210 -7.76 -4.76 12.88
N ASN A 211 -8.76 -5.60 12.63
CA ASN A 211 -9.54 -6.20 13.71
C ASN A 211 -8.81 -7.47 14.18
N VAL A 212 -8.69 -7.67 15.49
CA VAL A 212 -7.95 -8.77 16.11
C VAL A 212 -8.76 -9.43 17.22
N GLY A 213 -8.57 -10.73 17.42
CA GLY A 213 -9.30 -11.49 18.43
C GLY A 213 -10.81 -11.41 18.29
N ARG A 214 -11.51 -11.23 19.42
CA ARG A 214 -12.97 -11.15 19.50
C ARG A 214 -13.52 -9.83 18.98
N SER A 215 -12.87 -8.73 19.35
CA SER A 215 -13.31 -7.37 18.99
C SER A 215 -12.22 -6.32 19.13
N GLY A 216 -10.96 -6.74 19.30
CA GLY A 216 -9.82 -5.84 19.43
C GLY A 216 -9.53 -5.10 18.13
N LYS A 217 -8.86 -3.95 18.25
CA LYS A 217 -8.50 -3.11 17.11
C LYS A 217 -7.06 -2.66 17.20
N VAL A 218 -6.36 -2.72 16.07
CA VAL A 218 -5.00 -2.21 15.92
C VAL A 218 -5.00 -1.17 14.80
N PHE A 219 -4.51 0.03 15.08
CA PHE A 219 -4.22 1.05 14.08
C PHE A 219 -2.72 1.35 14.12
N TYR A 220 -2.08 1.45 12.95
CA TYR A 220 -0.67 1.77 12.84
C TYR A 220 -0.42 2.80 11.75
N THR A 221 0.51 3.72 12.00
CA THR A 221 1.11 4.60 10.99
C THR A 221 2.62 4.69 11.23
N SER A 222 3.42 4.57 10.18
CA SER A 222 4.88 4.66 10.26
C SER A 222 5.40 6.08 10.25
N LEU A 223 4.53 7.08 10.06
CA LEU A 223 4.89 8.49 10.14
C LEU A 223 5.08 8.93 11.59
N GLY A 224 5.84 10.00 11.80
CA GLY A 224 6.02 10.63 13.10
C GLY A 224 7.47 10.75 13.59
N HIS A 225 8.47 10.67 12.69
CA HIS A 225 9.86 10.91 13.08
C HIS A 225 10.07 12.36 13.52
N ARG A 226 9.53 13.30 12.74
CA ARG A 226 9.80 14.75 12.82
C ARG A 226 8.69 15.53 13.52
N GLU A 227 9.03 16.60 14.21
CA GLU A 227 8.11 17.49 14.93
C GLU A 227 7.10 18.19 14.01
N ASP A 228 7.52 18.57 12.79
CA ASP A 228 6.66 19.23 11.82
C ASP A 228 5.55 18.30 11.31
N VAL A 229 5.79 16.99 11.23
CA VAL A 229 4.75 16.00 10.94
C VAL A 229 3.67 16.00 12.03
N TRP A 230 4.06 16.02 13.32
CA TRP A 230 3.11 16.05 14.44
C TRP A 230 2.25 17.32 14.49
N THR A 231 2.77 18.45 14.01
CA THR A 231 2.06 19.74 13.99
C THR A 231 1.26 19.96 12.70
N ASP A 232 1.41 19.09 11.71
CA ASP A 232 0.62 19.13 10.48
C ASP A 232 -0.84 18.74 10.72
N SER A 233 -1.75 19.56 10.18
CA SER A 233 -3.19 19.39 10.38
C SER A 233 -3.77 18.15 9.71
N LEU A 234 -3.17 17.66 8.61
CA LEU A 234 -3.63 16.45 7.91
C LEU A 234 -3.17 15.21 8.68
N TYR A 235 -1.95 15.22 9.22
CA TYR A 235 -1.48 14.14 10.09
C TYR A 235 -2.26 14.07 11.41
N GLN A 236 -2.57 15.20 12.04
CA GLN A 236 -3.42 15.24 13.24
C GLN A 236 -4.83 14.67 12.99
N GLN A 237 -5.45 15.00 11.86
CA GLN A 237 -6.72 14.40 11.45
C GLN A 237 -6.57 12.89 11.18
N HIS A 238 -5.44 12.45 10.62
CA HIS A 238 -5.14 11.04 10.37
C HIS A 238 -5.06 10.22 11.65
N ILE A 239 -4.25 10.67 12.62
CA ILE A 239 -4.10 9.97 13.90
C ILE A 239 -5.38 10.04 14.74
N LEU A 240 -6.11 11.16 14.75
CA LEU A 240 -7.39 11.26 15.46
C LEU A 240 -8.43 10.32 14.85
N GLY A 241 -8.53 10.26 13.52
CA GLY A 241 -9.42 9.34 12.82
C GLY A 241 -9.07 7.87 13.08
N GLY A 242 -7.78 7.54 13.14
CA GLY A 242 -7.27 6.21 13.51
C GLY A 242 -7.62 5.84 14.94
N ILE A 243 -7.39 6.73 15.90
CA ILE A 243 -7.72 6.53 17.32
C ILE A 243 -9.24 6.36 17.51
N LYS A 244 -10.06 7.22 16.89
CA LYS A 244 -11.53 7.11 16.97
C LYS A 244 -12.03 5.79 16.41
N TRP A 245 -11.48 5.32 15.28
CA TRP A 245 -11.82 4.02 14.74
C TRP A 245 -11.39 2.88 15.67
N ALA A 246 -10.18 2.94 16.20
CA ALA A 246 -9.63 1.94 17.11
C ALA A 246 -10.45 1.83 18.40
N LEU A 247 -11.01 2.94 18.87
CA LEU A 247 -11.90 3.01 20.04
C LEU A 247 -13.37 2.68 19.72
N GLY A 248 -13.71 2.42 18.46
CA GLY A 248 -15.09 2.16 18.01
C GLY A 248 -16.02 3.37 18.02
N LEU A 249 -15.46 4.59 18.06
CA LEU A 249 -16.20 5.85 18.04
C LEU A 249 -16.60 6.27 16.62
N GLU A 250 -15.88 5.78 15.61
CA GLU A 250 -16.24 5.97 14.20
C GLU A 250 -16.15 4.64 13.43
N SER A 251 -17.07 4.45 12.48
CA SER A 251 -17.10 3.28 11.62
C SER A 251 -16.07 3.38 10.50
N GLY A 252 -15.46 2.26 10.14
CA GLY A 252 -14.50 2.11 9.05
C GLY A 252 -14.16 0.64 8.86
N ASP A 253 -13.75 0.24 7.66
CA ASP A 253 -13.37 -1.14 7.40
C ASP A 253 -12.04 -1.47 8.12
N GLY A 254 -11.94 -2.69 8.62
CA GLY A 254 -10.71 -3.24 9.19
C GLY A 254 -10.42 -4.65 8.69
N LYS A 255 -11.14 -5.08 7.66
CA LYS A 255 -10.91 -6.34 6.95
C LYS A 255 -9.76 -6.17 5.97
N PRO A 256 -8.98 -7.23 5.70
CA PRO A 256 -7.91 -7.15 4.75
C PRO A 256 -8.34 -6.57 3.40
N THR A 257 -7.52 -5.67 2.85
CA THR A 257 -7.82 -4.98 1.59
C THR A 257 -7.92 -5.97 0.43
N ASP A 258 -8.97 -5.84 -0.39
CA ASP A 258 -9.10 -6.62 -1.61
C ASP A 258 -8.22 -6.06 -2.72
N THR A 259 -7.11 -6.75 -3.02
CA THR A 259 -6.14 -6.34 -4.04
C THR A 259 -6.46 -6.92 -5.44
N THR A 260 -7.63 -7.53 -5.64
CA THR A 260 -7.98 -8.17 -6.91
C THR A 260 -8.14 -7.15 -8.04
N ASN A 261 -7.47 -7.41 -9.17
CA ASN A 261 -7.68 -6.69 -10.42
C ASN A 261 -9.05 -7.04 -11.00
N ARG A 262 -9.78 -6.03 -11.49
CA ARG A 262 -11.13 -6.21 -12.03
C ARG A 262 -11.25 -5.50 -13.37
N LEU A 263 -11.95 -6.14 -14.31
CA LEU A 263 -12.38 -5.46 -15.52
C LEU A 263 -13.49 -4.46 -15.18
N SER A 264 -13.50 -3.32 -15.85
CA SER A 264 -14.66 -2.45 -15.91
C SER A 264 -15.81 -3.10 -16.69
N ALA A 265 -17.02 -2.55 -16.55
CA ALA A 265 -18.17 -2.99 -17.33
C ALA A 265 -17.95 -2.79 -18.85
N ALA A 266 -17.26 -1.70 -19.23
CA ALA A 266 -16.91 -1.41 -20.62
C ALA A 266 -15.94 -2.46 -21.18
N GLU A 267 -14.88 -2.81 -20.44
CA GLU A 267 -13.90 -3.80 -20.87
C GLU A 267 -14.51 -5.20 -21.02
N ARG A 268 -15.40 -5.60 -20.11
CA ARG A 268 -16.17 -6.85 -20.26
C ARG A 268 -17.01 -6.82 -21.54
N LYS A 269 -17.72 -5.72 -21.80
CA LYS A 269 -18.53 -5.56 -23.02
C LYS A 269 -17.67 -5.57 -24.30
N GLU A 270 -16.46 -5.03 -24.23
CA GLU A 270 -15.50 -5.07 -25.32
C GLU A 270 -14.92 -6.48 -25.57
N GLY A 271 -15.06 -7.41 -24.62
CA GLY A 271 -14.57 -8.79 -24.72
C GLY A 271 -13.15 -8.99 -24.16
N PHE A 272 -12.70 -8.12 -23.25
CA PHE A 272 -11.45 -8.33 -22.52
C PHE A 272 -11.60 -9.44 -21.46
N ALA A 273 -10.51 -10.16 -21.23
CA ALA A 273 -10.29 -11.08 -20.13
C ALA A 273 -9.03 -10.64 -19.35
N LEU A 274 -8.97 -10.92 -18.04
CA LEU A 274 -7.77 -10.68 -17.25
C LEU A 274 -6.70 -11.72 -17.55
N LEU A 275 -5.44 -11.29 -17.65
CA LEU A 275 -4.26 -12.15 -17.64
C LEU A 275 -3.57 -12.19 -16.28
N PHE A 276 -3.92 -11.26 -15.39
CA PHE A 276 -3.38 -11.18 -14.04
C PHE A 276 -4.47 -10.71 -13.07
N ASP A 277 -4.74 -11.51 -12.06
CA ASP A 277 -5.84 -11.33 -11.10
C ASP A 277 -5.49 -10.39 -9.94
N GLY A 278 -4.22 -9.99 -9.81
CA GLY A 278 -3.74 -9.16 -8.70
C GLY A 278 -3.44 -9.91 -7.40
N LYS A 279 -3.53 -11.25 -7.38
CA LYS A 279 -3.38 -12.08 -6.18
C LYS A 279 -2.42 -13.25 -6.35
N THR A 280 -2.43 -13.91 -7.50
CA THR A 280 -1.61 -15.10 -7.74
C THR A 280 -0.81 -14.98 -9.03
N MET A 281 0.20 -15.82 -9.17
CA MET A 281 0.90 -16.02 -10.44
C MET A 281 0.25 -17.14 -11.27
N ASP A 282 -1.01 -17.47 -11.02
CA ASP A 282 -1.69 -18.53 -11.76
C ASP A 282 -1.74 -18.19 -13.25
N GLY A 283 -1.46 -19.19 -14.09
CA GLY A 283 -1.34 -19.01 -15.53
C GLY A 283 0.00 -18.43 -15.99
N TRP A 284 0.93 -18.12 -15.09
CA TRP A 284 2.30 -17.72 -15.42
C TRP A 284 3.31 -18.84 -15.14
N LYS A 285 4.23 -19.06 -16.08
CA LYS A 285 5.34 -19.99 -15.98
C LYS A 285 6.65 -19.25 -16.09
N TYR A 286 7.64 -19.77 -15.37
CA TYR A 286 9.01 -19.32 -15.50
C TYR A 286 9.64 -19.86 -16.79
N ARG A 287 10.38 -19.01 -17.51
CA ARG A 287 11.10 -19.42 -18.73
C ARG A 287 12.23 -20.41 -18.42
N ARG A 288 12.90 -20.25 -17.28
CA ARG A 288 13.96 -21.14 -16.81
C ARG A 288 13.65 -21.62 -15.40
N ASP A 289 13.65 -22.95 -15.19
CA ASP A 289 13.37 -23.53 -13.88
C ASP A 289 14.47 -23.24 -12.85
N THR A 290 15.71 -23.11 -13.32
CA THR A 290 16.87 -22.77 -12.50
C THR A 290 17.10 -21.26 -12.35
N GLY A 291 16.26 -20.43 -12.99
CA GLY A 291 16.36 -18.97 -12.92
C GLY A 291 15.94 -18.44 -11.55
N LYS A 292 16.54 -17.31 -11.12
CA LYS A 292 16.18 -16.64 -9.87
C LYS A 292 14.68 -16.31 -9.84
N ARG A 293 14.02 -16.65 -8.74
CA ARG A 293 12.58 -16.38 -8.51
C ARG A 293 12.39 -14.95 -8.00
N SER A 294 12.53 -13.98 -8.89
CA SER A 294 12.43 -12.54 -8.61
C SER A 294 11.01 -11.97 -8.79
N TRP A 295 10.07 -12.76 -9.29
CA TRP A 295 8.68 -12.35 -9.49
C TRP A 295 7.83 -12.66 -8.26
N SER A 296 7.01 -11.69 -7.87
CA SER A 296 6.09 -11.79 -6.74
C SER A 296 4.84 -10.96 -6.97
N VAL A 297 3.74 -11.32 -6.32
CA VAL A 297 2.52 -10.49 -6.31
C VAL A 297 2.55 -9.60 -5.08
N GLN A 298 2.48 -8.29 -5.29
CA GLN A 298 2.52 -7.28 -4.24
C GLN A 298 1.40 -6.27 -4.45
N ASN A 299 0.39 -6.25 -3.57
CA ASN A 299 -0.69 -5.26 -3.57
C ASN A 299 -1.35 -5.02 -4.95
N GLY A 300 -1.73 -6.11 -5.63
CA GLY A 300 -2.38 -6.04 -6.94
C GLY A 300 -1.42 -5.91 -8.14
N MET A 301 -0.11 -5.89 -7.88
CA MET A 301 0.95 -5.74 -8.88
C MET A 301 1.76 -7.04 -9.01
N LEU A 302 2.19 -7.34 -10.24
CA LEU A 302 3.14 -8.38 -10.55
C LEU A 302 4.53 -7.74 -10.65
N CYS A 303 5.34 -7.90 -9.62
CA CYS A 303 6.62 -7.23 -9.46
C CYS A 303 7.79 -8.18 -9.72
N ASN A 304 8.67 -7.80 -10.63
CA ASN A 304 10.04 -8.31 -10.71
C ASN A 304 10.94 -7.40 -9.87
N THR A 305 11.53 -7.94 -8.81
CA THR A 305 12.42 -7.18 -7.92
C THR A 305 13.82 -7.77 -7.97
N LEU A 306 14.77 -6.97 -8.43
CA LEU A 306 16.19 -7.34 -8.55
C LEU A 306 17.06 -6.37 -7.76
N GLY A 307 18.10 -6.92 -7.13
CA GLY A 307 19.19 -6.14 -6.59
C GLY A 307 20.09 -5.60 -7.70
N LYS A 308 21.06 -4.75 -7.30
CA LYS A 308 22.07 -4.23 -8.21
C LYS A 308 22.88 -5.39 -8.80
N ASP A 309 23.09 -5.38 -10.11
CA ASP A 309 23.85 -6.38 -10.88
C ASP A 309 23.28 -7.81 -10.83
N GLU A 310 22.04 -7.98 -10.37
CA GLU A 310 21.35 -9.27 -10.37
C GLU A 310 20.56 -9.50 -11.67
N HIS A 311 20.50 -10.77 -12.07
CA HIS A 311 19.65 -11.22 -13.17
C HIS A 311 18.52 -12.11 -12.64
N GLY A 312 17.30 -11.76 -13.01
CA GLY A 312 16.11 -12.57 -12.75
C GLY A 312 15.89 -13.63 -13.84
N THR A 313 14.62 -13.92 -14.08
CA THR A 313 14.23 -14.79 -15.19
C THR A 313 12.91 -14.31 -15.76
N ASP A 314 12.70 -14.52 -17.06
CA ASP A 314 11.45 -14.17 -17.71
C ASP A 314 10.31 -15.07 -17.23
N ILE A 315 9.09 -14.55 -17.31
CA ILE A 315 7.86 -15.33 -17.14
C ILE A 315 6.99 -15.21 -18.39
N TYR A 316 6.18 -16.23 -18.65
CA TYR A 316 5.26 -16.25 -19.78
C TYR A 316 3.92 -16.86 -19.41
N THR A 317 2.86 -16.49 -20.11
CA THR A 317 1.53 -17.05 -19.89
C THR A 317 1.45 -18.49 -20.43
N GLU A 318 0.75 -19.40 -19.74
CA GLU A 318 0.43 -20.73 -20.28
C GLU A 318 -0.48 -20.62 -21.52
N ALA A 319 -1.43 -19.69 -21.47
CA ALA A 319 -2.32 -19.38 -22.58
C ALA A 319 -1.54 -18.79 -23.77
N LYS A 320 -1.98 -19.14 -24.99
CA LYS A 320 -1.43 -18.67 -26.25
C LYS A 320 -2.48 -17.89 -27.04
N PHE A 321 -2.05 -16.86 -27.75
CA PHE A 321 -2.91 -15.91 -28.46
C PHE A 321 -2.41 -15.70 -29.89
N ARG A 322 -3.32 -15.61 -30.86
CA ARG A 322 -2.97 -15.34 -32.27
C ARG A 322 -3.03 -13.86 -32.60
N ASP A 323 -4.25 -13.34 -32.72
CA ASP A 323 -4.53 -11.94 -32.98
C ASP A 323 -5.26 -11.37 -31.76
N PHE A 324 -4.79 -10.23 -31.24
CA PHE A 324 -5.33 -9.68 -30.00
C PHE A 324 -5.07 -8.19 -29.85
N VAL A 325 -5.82 -7.60 -28.92
CA VAL A 325 -5.49 -6.34 -28.26
C VAL A 325 -5.16 -6.65 -26.80
N VAL A 326 -4.02 -6.18 -26.30
CA VAL A 326 -3.65 -6.26 -24.90
C VAL A 326 -3.50 -4.87 -24.31
N ARG A 327 -4.04 -4.66 -23.11
CA ARG A 327 -3.86 -3.45 -22.31
C ARG A 327 -3.10 -3.82 -21.04
N TYR A 328 -2.12 -3.04 -20.67
CA TYR A 328 -1.35 -3.23 -19.45
C TYR A 328 -0.79 -1.91 -18.95
N GLU A 329 -0.51 -1.87 -17.65
CA GLU A 329 0.22 -0.78 -17.02
C GLU A 329 1.54 -1.31 -16.49
N TYR A 330 2.58 -0.49 -16.54
CA TYR A 330 3.89 -0.83 -16.00
C TYR A 330 4.58 0.35 -15.33
N GLN A 331 5.46 0.06 -14.38
CA GLN A 331 6.29 1.04 -13.68
C GLN A 331 7.72 0.50 -13.59
N VAL A 332 8.70 1.39 -13.77
CA VAL A 332 10.13 1.06 -13.70
C VAL A 332 10.89 2.09 -12.85
N PRO A 333 11.94 1.68 -12.11
CA PRO A 333 12.88 2.60 -11.49
C PRO A 333 13.78 3.28 -12.53
N PRO A 334 14.54 4.32 -12.15
CA PRO A 334 15.48 4.99 -13.03
C PRO A 334 16.47 4.02 -13.71
N GLY A 335 16.59 4.13 -15.03
CA GLY A 335 17.51 3.35 -15.86
C GLY A 335 17.17 1.86 -16.04
N ALA A 336 16.07 1.37 -15.49
CA ALA A 336 15.72 -0.06 -15.60
C ALA A 336 15.25 -0.46 -16.99
N ASN A 337 15.53 -1.71 -17.33
CA ASN A 337 15.23 -2.34 -18.61
C ASN A 337 14.41 -3.63 -18.40
N SER A 338 13.33 -3.76 -19.17
CA SER A 338 12.46 -4.92 -19.26
C SER A 338 11.80 -4.92 -20.66
N GLY A 339 10.81 -5.79 -20.87
CA GLY A 339 10.14 -5.95 -22.14
C GLY A 339 8.81 -6.68 -22.00
N PHE A 340 7.86 -6.29 -22.84
CA PHE A 340 6.57 -6.95 -22.99
C PHE A 340 6.49 -7.61 -24.37
N TYR A 341 6.54 -8.93 -24.40
CA TYR A 341 6.64 -9.70 -25.64
C TYR A 341 5.28 -10.19 -26.10
N LEU A 342 4.89 -9.79 -27.31
CA LEU A 342 3.72 -10.29 -28.00
C LEU A 342 4.03 -11.66 -28.59
N ARG A 343 3.21 -12.65 -28.24
CA ARG A 343 3.39 -14.05 -28.66
C ARG A 343 4.76 -14.63 -28.30
N GLY A 344 5.47 -14.04 -27.34
CA GLY A 344 6.83 -14.39 -26.94
C GLY A 344 7.91 -14.06 -27.97
N ARG A 345 7.62 -13.18 -28.95
CA ARG A 345 8.48 -12.98 -30.13
C ARG A 345 8.75 -11.53 -30.49
N HIS A 346 7.76 -10.66 -30.30
CA HIS A 346 7.87 -9.24 -30.62
C HIS A 346 7.82 -8.42 -29.34
N GLU A 347 8.97 -7.90 -28.94
CA GLU A 347 9.13 -7.06 -27.77
C GLU A 347 8.64 -5.65 -28.04
N ILE A 348 7.70 -5.21 -27.19
CA ILE A 348 7.46 -3.81 -26.91
C ILE A 348 8.36 -3.45 -25.74
N GLN A 349 9.38 -2.64 -26.02
CA GLN A 349 10.42 -2.29 -25.05
C GLN A 349 9.82 -1.60 -23.82
N VAL A 350 10.25 -2.04 -22.64
CA VAL A 350 9.98 -1.35 -21.37
C VAL A 350 11.29 -0.79 -20.85
N PHE A 351 11.46 0.53 -20.88
CA PHE A 351 12.73 1.15 -20.52
C PHE A 351 12.53 2.53 -19.92
N ASP A 352 13.39 2.94 -19.00
CA ASP A 352 13.48 4.34 -18.59
C ASP A 352 14.38 5.13 -19.55
N ASP A 353 13.77 5.72 -20.58
CA ASP A 353 14.41 6.67 -21.49
C ASP A 353 14.03 8.12 -21.21
N TYR A 354 13.37 8.43 -20.08
CA TYR A 354 12.73 9.72 -19.85
C TYR A 354 13.70 10.90 -20.05
N LYS A 355 14.93 10.78 -19.54
CA LYS A 355 15.97 11.82 -19.63
C LYS A 355 16.43 12.11 -21.05
N THR A 356 16.27 11.15 -21.97
CA THR A 356 16.68 11.35 -23.38
C THR A 356 15.73 12.30 -24.11
N GLY A 357 14.46 12.35 -23.69
CA GLY A 357 13.41 13.18 -24.28
C GLY A 357 13.10 12.89 -25.75
N LYS A 358 13.61 11.79 -26.32
CA LYS A 358 13.51 11.48 -27.75
C LYS A 358 13.32 9.98 -27.99
N PRO A 359 12.54 9.57 -29.00
CA PRO A 359 12.33 8.16 -29.28
C PRO A 359 13.59 7.53 -29.87
N GLY A 360 13.79 6.23 -29.63
CA GLY A 360 14.91 5.45 -30.13
C GLY A 360 14.55 3.99 -30.40
N LEU A 361 15.42 3.25 -31.11
CA LEU A 361 15.18 1.85 -31.47
C LEU A 361 15.19 0.88 -30.28
N GLY A 362 15.89 1.25 -29.19
CA GLY A 362 15.81 0.59 -27.88
C GLY A 362 15.13 1.45 -26.81
N GLY A 363 14.38 2.47 -27.23
CA GLY A 363 13.63 3.34 -26.32
C GLY A 363 12.32 2.71 -25.87
N ASN A 364 11.70 3.27 -24.84
CA ASN A 364 10.44 2.81 -24.29
C ASN A 364 9.32 2.81 -25.35
N GLY A 365 8.56 1.73 -25.43
CA GLY A 365 7.51 1.54 -26.43
C GLY A 365 8.01 1.28 -27.86
N ALA A 366 9.33 1.18 -28.10
CA ALA A 366 9.85 0.72 -29.37
C ALA A 366 9.41 -0.73 -29.65
N ILE A 367 9.25 -1.07 -30.92
CA ILE A 367 9.34 -2.46 -31.34
C ILE A 367 10.83 -2.74 -31.41
N TYR A 368 11.36 -3.46 -30.41
CA TYR A 368 12.78 -3.43 -30.07
C TYR A 368 13.69 -3.71 -31.28
N ASN A 369 14.64 -2.81 -31.53
CA ASN A 369 15.56 -2.81 -32.67
C ASN A 369 14.95 -2.87 -34.09
N VAL A 370 13.62 -2.82 -34.21
CA VAL A 370 12.89 -2.84 -35.49
C VAL A 370 12.36 -1.45 -35.83
N LYS A 371 11.66 -0.80 -34.89
CA LYS A 371 11.03 0.49 -35.11
C LYS A 371 10.99 1.35 -33.86
N ALA A 372 11.61 2.52 -33.94
CA ALA A 372 11.50 3.55 -32.91
C ALA A 372 10.08 4.16 -32.90
N PRO A 373 9.55 4.56 -31.72
CA PRO A 373 8.29 5.29 -31.60
C PRO A 373 8.26 6.52 -32.53
N SER A 374 7.13 6.78 -33.18
CA SER A 374 6.98 8.00 -33.99
C SER A 374 6.94 9.29 -33.15
N LEU A 375 6.52 9.18 -31.90
CA LEU A 375 6.48 10.27 -30.92
C LEU A 375 7.05 9.78 -29.58
N PHE A 376 7.69 10.69 -28.86
CA PHE A 376 8.11 10.43 -27.48
C PHE A 376 6.90 10.57 -26.54
N ALA A 377 6.59 9.51 -25.79
CA ALA A 377 5.43 9.46 -24.91
C ALA A 377 5.75 8.91 -23.51
N SER A 378 7.02 8.75 -23.14
CA SER A 378 7.43 8.22 -21.84
C SER A 378 7.11 9.19 -20.70
N ARG A 379 6.54 8.66 -19.61
CA ARG A 379 6.48 9.32 -18.31
C ARG A 379 7.78 9.14 -17.53
N LYS A 380 7.96 9.91 -16.45
CA LYS A 380 9.13 9.82 -15.55
C LYS A 380 9.24 8.41 -14.94
N PRO A 381 10.46 7.93 -14.59
CA PRO A 381 10.60 6.72 -13.79
C PRO A 381 9.82 6.85 -12.47
N GLY A 382 9.30 5.73 -11.97
CA GLY A 382 8.40 5.71 -10.81
C GLY A 382 6.96 6.18 -11.08
N GLN A 383 6.62 6.60 -12.31
CA GLN A 383 5.23 6.82 -12.73
C GLN A 383 4.71 5.64 -13.53
N TRP A 384 3.43 5.30 -13.33
CA TRP A 384 2.76 4.28 -14.15
C TRP A 384 2.65 4.74 -15.60
N GLN A 385 3.12 3.89 -16.51
CA GLN A 385 2.94 3.94 -17.94
C GLN A 385 1.72 3.09 -18.31
N GLN A 386 0.99 3.47 -19.37
CA GLN A 386 -0.16 2.71 -19.88
C GLN A 386 0.08 2.36 -21.34
N ALA A 387 -0.03 1.08 -21.69
CA ALA A 387 0.12 0.61 -23.06
C ALA A 387 -1.13 -0.15 -23.53
N GLU A 388 -1.56 0.15 -24.74
CA GLU A 388 -2.48 -0.69 -25.52
C GLU A 388 -1.75 -1.14 -26.79
N VAL A 389 -1.68 -2.45 -26.99
CA VAL A 389 -0.96 -3.05 -28.11
C VAL A 389 -1.91 -3.96 -28.88
N ARG A 390 -2.03 -3.72 -30.18
CA ARG A 390 -2.78 -4.58 -31.10
C ARG A 390 -1.81 -5.29 -32.03
N ILE A 391 -1.98 -6.61 -32.14
CA ILE A 391 -1.28 -7.43 -33.12
C ILE A 391 -2.30 -8.23 -33.94
N VAL A 392 -2.22 -8.10 -35.27
CA VAL A 392 -3.04 -8.86 -36.23
C VAL A 392 -2.12 -9.34 -37.35
N GLY A 393 -2.07 -10.65 -37.57
CA GLY A 393 -1.04 -11.25 -38.41
C GLY A 393 0.34 -10.90 -37.86
N GLN A 394 1.13 -10.12 -38.61
CA GLN A 394 2.45 -9.63 -38.20
C GLN A 394 2.50 -8.10 -38.12
N LYS A 395 1.34 -7.45 -38.02
CA LYS A 395 1.23 -5.99 -37.94
C LYS A 395 0.94 -5.55 -36.52
N ILE A 396 1.78 -4.63 -36.02
CA ILE A 396 1.74 -4.14 -34.64
C ILE A 396 1.33 -2.66 -34.63
N THR A 397 0.37 -2.34 -33.77
CA THR A 397 -0.02 -0.96 -33.42
C THR A 397 0.15 -0.80 -31.92
N VAL A 398 0.73 0.32 -31.48
CA VAL A 398 0.98 0.62 -30.07
C VAL A 398 0.50 2.02 -29.74
N VAL A 399 -0.31 2.11 -28.69
CA VAL A 399 -0.66 3.36 -28.02
C VAL A 399 0.01 3.35 -26.66
N LEU A 400 0.89 4.33 -26.42
CA LEU A 400 1.59 4.52 -25.15
C LEU A 400 1.12 5.84 -24.52
N ASN A 401 0.60 5.78 -23.30
CA ASN A 401 0.08 6.93 -22.54
C ASN A 401 -0.92 7.79 -23.33
N GLY A 402 -1.78 7.15 -24.14
CA GLY A 402 -2.76 7.81 -24.98
C GLY A 402 -2.24 8.31 -26.33
N VAL A 403 -0.94 8.16 -26.62
CA VAL A 403 -0.32 8.55 -27.89
C VAL A 403 -0.10 7.32 -28.76
N LYS A 404 -0.67 7.30 -29.97
CA LYS A 404 -0.40 6.25 -30.96
C LYS A 404 1.03 6.43 -31.49
N ILE A 405 1.94 5.56 -31.06
CA ILE A 405 3.37 5.64 -31.39
C ILE A 405 3.80 4.71 -32.53
N HIS A 406 3.03 3.65 -32.79
CA HIS A 406 3.17 2.74 -33.92
C HIS A 406 1.81 2.50 -34.56
N ASP A 407 1.75 2.44 -35.88
CA ASP A 407 0.52 2.20 -36.64
C ASP A 407 0.77 1.14 -37.71
N ASN A 408 0.21 -0.06 -37.51
CA ASN A 408 0.30 -1.21 -38.42
C ASN A 408 1.71 -1.53 -38.95
N VAL A 409 2.72 -1.42 -38.08
CA VAL A 409 4.11 -1.70 -38.42
C VAL A 409 4.27 -3.18 -38.73
N ASP A 410 4.87 -3.49 -39.89
CA ASP A 410 5.13 -4.85 -40.33
C ASP A 410 6.34 -5.45 -39.60
N CYS A 411 6.17 -6.59 -38.94
CA CYS A 411 7.20 -7.22 -38.10
C CYS A 411 7.35 -8.72 -38.45
N PRO A 412 7.97 -9.05 -39.59
CA PRO A 412 8.05 -10.43 -40.09
C PRO A 412 9.09 -11.30 -39.37
N LYS A 413 9.77 -10.77 -38.35
CA LYS A 413 10.82 -11.44 -37.56
C LYS A 413 10.66 -11.09 -36.09
N GLY A 414 11.17 -11.96 -35.20
CA GLY A 414 11.27 -11.65 -33.78
C GLY A 414 12.28 -10.54 -33.49
N THR A 415 12.21 -9.95 -32.30
CA THR A 415 12.99 -8.76 -31.91
C THR A 415 14.24 -9.08 -31.08
N GLY A 416 14.64 -10.35 -30.97
CA GLY A 416 15.72 -10.79 -30.07
C GLY A 416 15.16 -11.38 -28.78
N SER A 417 15.91 -12.30 -28.17
CA SER A 417 15.50 -13.05 -26.96
C SER A 417 14.14 -13.78 -27.06
N GLN A 418 13.58 -13.92 -28.26
CA GLN A 418 12.31 -14.59 -28.51
C GLN A 418 12.32 -16.06 -28.05
N LEU A 419 11.14 -16.62 -27.84
CA LEU A 419 10.98 -18.04 -27.48
C LEU A 419 11.29 -18.98 -28.64
N ASP A 420 10.90 -18.59 -29.86
CA ASP A 420 11.11 -19.32 -31.11
C ASP A 420 10.85 -18.38 -32.31
N ASP A 421 11.07 -18.86 -33.53
CA ASP A 421 10.92 -18.05 -34.76
C ASP A 421 9.54 -18.16 -35.45
N ASN A 422 8.55 -18.78 -34.82
CA ASN A 422 7.19 -19.00 -35.38
C ASN A 422 6.30 -17.74 -35.24
N VAL A 423 6.73 -16.64 -35.84
CA VAL A 423 6.13 -15.29 -35.72
C VAL A 423 4.68 -15.18 -36.20
N ASP A 424 4.19 -16.14 -37.00
CA ASP A 424 2.81 -16.22 -37.50
C ASP A 424 1.91 -17.18 -36.69
N GLN A 425 2.45 -17.87 -35.69
CA GLN A 425 1.71 -18.83 -34.86
C GLN A 425 1.25 -18.23 -33.53
N PRO A 426 0.15 -18.75 -32.94
CA PRO A 426 -0.25 -18.36 -31.59
C PRO A 426 0.90 -18.55 -30.59
N GLY A 427 1.06 -17.60 -29.67
CA GLY A 427 2.12 -17.64 -28.66
C GLY A 427 1.72 -16.95 -27.36
N PRO A 428 2.50 -17.13 -26.29
CA PRO A 428 2.18 -16.57 -24.98
C PRO A 428 2.47 -15.07 -24.90
N ILE A 429 1.98 -14.38 -23.87
CA ILE A 429 2.59 -13.12 -23.45
C ILE A 429 3.83 -13.46 -22.63
N LEU A 430 4.97 -12.83 -22.90
CA LEU A 430 6.18 -12.97 -22.09
C LEU A 430 6.58 -11.62 -21.49
N LEU A 431 6.94 -11.63 -20.21
CA LEU A 431 7.47 -10.48 -19.50
C LEU A 431 8.94 -10.73 -19.20
N GLN A 432 9.79 -9.81 -19.64
CA GLN A 432 11.22 -9.90 -19.41
C GLN A 432 11.53 -9.55 -17.96
N GLY A 433 12.20 -10.46 -17.26
CA GLY A 433 12.53 -10.31 -15.84
C GLY A 433 14.01 -10.44 -15.54
N ASP A 434 14.85 -10.65 -16.55
CA ASP A 434 16.28 -10.93 -16.39
C ASP A 434 17.19 -9.70 -16.41
N HIS A 435 16.70 -8.51 -16.77
CA HIS A 435 17.51 -7.28 -16.92
C HIS A 435 17.27 -6.20 -15.85
N GLY A 436 16.06 -6.08 -15.29
CA GLY A 436 15.76 -4.98 -14.38
C GLY A 436 14.44 -5.12 -13.64
N SER A 437 14.33 -4.38 -12.53
CA SER A 437 13.11 -4.32 -11.74
C SER A 437 11.98 -3.63 -12.50
N VAL A 438 10.77 -4.18 -12.41
CA VAL A 438 9.57 -3.68 -13.08
C VAL A 438 8.34 -4.17 -12.34
N ALA A 439 7.27 -3.39 -12.30
CA ALA A 439 5.95 -3.86 -11.91
C ALA A 439 4.99 -3.77 -13.08
N PHE A 440 4.11 -4.76 -13.21
CA PHE A 440 2.96 -4.73 -14.11
C PHE A 440 1.66 -4.84 -13.32
N ARG A 441 0.60 -4.21 -13.82
CA ARG A 441 -0.77 -4.40 -13.29
C ARG A 441 -1.81 -4.23 -14.39
N ASN A 442 -3.05 -4.58 -14.06
CA ASN A 442 -4.19 -4.45 -14.97
C ASN A 442 -3.96 -5.08 -16.35
N ILE A 443 -3.22 -6.20 -16.42
CA ILE A 443 -2.92 -6.90 -17.68
C ILE A 443 -4.20 -7.61 -18.15
N ARG A 444 -4.70 -7.21 -19.32
CA ARG A 444 -5.96 -7.71 -19.87
C ARG A 444 -5.89 -7.81 -21.37
N ILE A 445 -6.50 -8.86 -21.91
CA ILE A 445 -6.39 -9.22 -23.32
C ILE A 445 -7.77 -9.44 -23.94
N LYS A 446 -7.94 -9.01 -25.19
CA LYS A 446 -9.08 -9.26 -26.04
C LYS A 446 -8.59 -9.99 -27.28
N GLN A 447 -9.02 -11.23 -27.46
CA GLN A 447 -8.74 -11.97 -28.69
C GLN A 447 -9.54 -11.42 -29.86
N LEU A 448 -8.92 -11.36 -31.02
CA LEU A 448 -9.51 -10.97 -32.28
C LEU A 448 -9.73 -12.24 -33.09
N ARG A 449 -10.89 -12.35 -33.73
CA ARG A 449 -11.25 -13.52 -34.54
C ARG A 449 -10.53 -13.52 -35.87
#